data_AF-A0A0D2D222-F1
#
_entry.id   AF-A0A0D2D222-F1
#
_cell.length_a   1.000
_cell.length_b   1.000
_cell.length_c   1.000
_cell.angle_alpha   90.00
_cell.angle_beta   90.00
_cell.angle_gamma   90.00
#
_symmetry.space_group_name_H-M   'P 1'
#
loop_
_entity.id
_entity.type
_entity.pdbx_description
1 polymer ?
#
loop_
_entity_poly.entity_id
_entity_poly.type
_entity_poly.pdbx_seq_one_letter_code
_entity_poly.pdbx_strand_id
1 'polypeptide(L)'
;MYKVALIQLHPQPGQIEHNYAQAVAFIRQAATDESDLAVLTDSIWAICLVPGSFLEKHQHQDAQKWILMDVTYFIDKSGQIAGRYAKKNPWHPERPFTSGSKHDAHVAFNTPLGKVGLLICWDLAFPDAFRELVSQGAKIIVLPPFWTVTSRPKRRPHTNP
;
A
#
# COMPACT_ATOMS: atom_id res chain seq x y z
N MET A 1 -12.82 16.38 11.66
CA MET A 1 -11.73 15.53 12.19
C MET A 1 -11.99 14.13 11.65
N TYR A 2 -11.02 13.49 11.01
CA TYR A 2 -11.19 12.14 10.46
C TYR A 2 -10.60 11.08 11.41
N LYS A 3 -11.29 9.95 11.60
CA LYS A 3 -10.82 8.81 12.38
C LYS A 3 -10.21 7.77 11.44
N VAL A 4 -8.94 7.41 11.68
CA VAL A 4 -8.19 6.49 10.80
C VAL A 4 -7.76 5.26 11.58
N ALA A 5 -8.08 4.08 11.05
CA ALA A 5 -7.59 2.79 11.55
C ALA A 5 -6.35 2.35 10.77
N LEU A 6 -5.25 2.10 11.47
CA LEU A 6 -4.05 1.49 10.90
C LEU A 6 -3.98 0.04 11.36
N ILE A 7 -4.03 -0.89 10.42
CA ILE A 7 -4.15 -2.31 10.75
C ILE A 7 -2.91 -3.06 10.31
N GLN A 8 -2.27 -3.70 11.27
CA GLN A 8 -1.10 -4.54 11.04
C GLN A 8 -1.53 -6.01 10.98
N LEU A 9 -1.50 -6.58 9.76
CA LEU A 9 -1.73 -8.01 9.55
C LEU A 9 -0.41 -8.80 9.58
N HIS A 10 -0.44 -9.99 10.17
CA HIS A 10 0.66 -10.95 10.16
C HIS A 10 0.29 -12.18 9.32
N PRO A 11 0.37 -12.08 7.97
CA PRO A 11 -0.09 -13.15 7.10
C PRO A 11 0.74 -14.42 7.27
N GLN A 12 0.07 -15.56 7.36
CA GLN A 12 0.69 -16.88 7.34
C GLN A 12 0.85 -17.34 5.88
N PRO A 13 2.08 -17.58 5.38
CA PRO A 13 2.30 -17.99 4.00
C PRO A 13 1.49 -19.26 3.63
N GLY A 14 0.82 -19.21 2.49
CA GLY A 14 0.01 -20.34 1.98
C GLY A 14 -1.38 -20.50 2.61
N GLN A 15 -1.73 -19.73 3.66
CA GLN A 15 -3.05 -19.81 4.31
C GLN A 15 -3.97 -18.67 3.88
N ILE A 16 -4.43 -18.71 2.63
CA ILE A 16 -5.23 -17.63 2.00
C ILE A 16 -6.50 -17.34 2.82
N GLU A 17 -7.32 -18.36 3.08
CA GLU A 17 -8.59 -18.21 3.81
C GLU A 17 -8.42 -17.67 5.23
N HIS A 18 -7.37 -18.11 5.93
CA HIS A 18 -7.06 -17.64 7.28
C HIS A 18 -6.69 -16.15 7.28
N ASN A 19 -5.77 -15.76 6.39
CA ASN A 19 -5.31 -14.38 6.27
C ASN A 19 -6.48 -13.45 5.88
N TYR A 20 -7.32 -13.90 4.94
CA TYR A 20 -8.53 -13.20 4.54
C TYR A 20 -9.52 -13.03 5.70
N ALA A 21 -9.81 -14.09 6.45
CA ALA A 21 -10.73 -14.02 7.58
C ALA A 21 -10.23 -13.07 8.68
N GLN A 22 -8.92 -13.08 8.96
CA GLN A 22 -8.31 -12.15 9.93
C GLN A 22 -8.41 -10.70 9.46
N ALA A 23 -8.07 -10.43 8.20
CA ALA A 23 -8.22 -9.11 7.61
C ALA A 23 -9.67 -8.59 7.73
N VAL A 24 -10.65 -9.40 7.29
CA VAL A 24 -12.08 -9.07 7.39
C VAL A 24 -12.49 -8.75 8.82
N ALA A 25 -12.00 -9.51 9.80
CA ALA A 25 -12.31 -9.26 11.20
C ALA A 25 -11.81 -7.87 11.66
N PHE A 26 -10.59 -7.48 11.29
CA PHE A 26 -10.05 -6.17 11.64
C PHE A 26 -10.80 -5.03 10.94
N ILE A 27 -11.18 -5.20 9.68
CA ILE A 27 -11.95 -4.18 8.94
C ILE A 27 -13.32 -3.99 9.57
N ARG A 28 -14.00 -5.08 9.95
CA ARG A 28 -15.28 -5.01 10.67
C ARG A 28 -15.14 -4.28 12.00
N GLN A 29 -14.04 -4.52 12.71
CA GLN A 29 -13.74 -3.78 13.94
C GLN A 29 -13.56 -2.29 13.66
N ALA A 30 -12.75 -1.91 12.66
CA ALA A 30 -12.54 -0.52 12.29
C ALA A 30 -13.83 0.20 11.86
N ALA A 31 -14.73 -0.51 11.16
CA ALA A 31 -16.06 -0.01 10.80
C ALA A 31 -16.96 0.15 12.03
N THR A 32 -16.92 -0.80 12.97
CA THR A 32 -17.67 -0.73 14.25
C THR A 32 -17.18 0.43 15.10
N ASP A 33 -15.89 0.71 15.05
CA ASP A 33 -15.26 1.85 15.70
C ASP A 33 -15.50 3.17 14.94
N GLU A 34 -16.35 3.21 13.91
CA GLU A 34 -16.69 4.43 13.14
C GLU A 34 -15.46 5.11 12.51
N SER A 35 -14.51 4.32 11.99
CA SER A 35 -13.36 4.88 11.26
C SER A 35 -13.76 5.36 9.88
N ASP A 36 -13.25 6.50 9.42
CA ASP A 36 -13.46 7.05 8.08
C ASP A 36 -12.58 6.36 7.01
N LEU A 37 -11.41 5.85 7.44
CA LEU A 37 -10.39 5.21 6.61
C LEU A 37 -9.75 4.06 7.38
N ALA A 38 -9.65 2.89 6.75
CA ALA A 38 -8.77 1.82 7.20
C ALA A 38 -7.64 1.59 6.20
N VAL A 39 -6.42 1.48 6.71
CA VAL A 39 -5.25 1.06 5.94
C VAL A 39 -4.88 -0.33 6.45
N LEU A 40 -5.06 -1.34 5.61
CA LEU A 40 -4.87 -2.75 5.96
C LEU A 40 -4.27 -3.49 4.78
N THR A 41 -3.42 -4.48 4.99
CA THR A 41 -3.00 -5.41 3.93
C THR A 41 -4.12 -6.44 3.67
N ASP A 42 -4.97 -6.18 2.66
CA ASP A 42 -6.05 -6.96 2.02
C ASP A 42 -7.52 -6.92 2.55
N SER A 43 -8.50 -6.76 1.64
CA SER A 43 -9.97 -6.97 1.74
C SER A 43 -10.88 -5.87 2.37
N ILE A 44 -12.21 -6.00 2.19
CA ILE A 44 -13.21 -4.99 1.74
C ILE A 44 -14.21 -4.51 2.85
N TRP A 45 -14.93 -3.38 2.64
CA TRP A 45 -16.26 -2.90 3.16
C TRP A 45 -16.33 -1.58 3.99
N ALA A 46 -17.42 -0.81 3.80
CA ALA A 46 -17.99 0.36 4.52
C ALA A 46 -17.12 1.61 4.83
N ILE A 47 -15.81 1.47 4.77
CA ILE A 47 -14.82 2.52 5.01
C ILE A 47 -13.93 2.65 3.77
N CYS A 48 -13.27 3.80 3.60
CA CYS A 48 -12.24 3.87 2.55
C CYS A 48 -11.11 2.90 2.91
N LEU A 49 -10.53 2.24 1.90
CA LEU A 49 -9.61 1.14 2.10
C LEU A 49 -8.41 1.24 1.18
N VAL A 50 -7.22 1.03 1.76
CA VAL A 50 -6.01 0.71 1.00
C VAL A 50 -5.58 -0.70 1.42
N PRO A 51 -5.84 -1.73 0.60
CA PRO A 51 -5.70 -3.15 0.92
C PRO A 51 -4.23 -3.63 0.86
N GLY A 52 -3.25 -2.77 1.13
CA GLY A 52 -1.85 -3.12 0.93
C GLY A 52 -1.53 -3.21 -0.56
N SER A 53 -0.70 -4.16 -0.98
CA SER A 53 -0.32 -4.30 -2.38
C SER A 53 -0.33 -5.75 -2.88
N PHE A 54 -0.61 -5.92 -4.17
CA PHE A 54 -0.81 -7.19 -4.87
C PHE A 54 0.13 -7.31 -6.07
N LEU A 55 0.43 -8.55 -6.48
CA LEU A 55 1.12 -8.80 -7.73
C LEU A 55 0.12 -8.87 -8.88
N GLU A 56 0.19 -7.90 -9.79
CA GLU A 56 -0.62 -7.87 -11.01
C GLU A 56 0.23 -8.23 -12.23
N LYS A 57 -0.32 -9.08 -13.10
CA LYS A 57 0.35 -9.52 -14.32
C LYS A 57 0.09 -8.51 -15.45
N HIS A 58 1.15 -7.94 -15.99
CA HIS A 58 1.12 -6.93 -17.05
C HIS A 58 1.83 -7.46 -18.30
N GLN A 59 1.31 -7.09 -19.48
CA GLN A 59 1.97 -7.43 -20.73
C GLN A 59 3.08 -6.42 -20.98
N HIS A 60 4.31 -6.90 -21.18
CA HIS A 60 5.43 -6.05 -21.51
C HIS A 60 5.18 -5.39 -22.89
N GLN A 61 5.72 -4.19 -23.09
CA GLN A 61 5.63 -3.46 -24.38
C GLN A 61 6.14 -4.30 -25.56
N ASP A 62 7.04 -5.24 -25.27
CA ASP A 62 7.43 -6.31 -26.17
C ASP A 62 6.47 -7.50 -25.97
N ALA A 63 5.52 -7.68 -26.89
CA ALA A 63 4.27 -8.43 -26.71
C ALA A 63 4.41 -9.92 -26.30
N GLN A 64 5.63 -10.45 -26.26
CA GLN A 64 5.99 -11.83 -25.94
C GLN A 64 6.35 -12.07 -24.46
N LYS A 65 6.44 -11.02 -23.61
CA LYS A 65 6.88 -11.17 -22.22
C LYS A 65 5.85 -10.66 -21.22
N TRP A 66 5.63 -11.43 -20.15
CA TRP A 66 4.82 -10.99 -19.01
C TRP A 66 5.72 -10.43 -17.92
N ILE A 67 5.25 -9.37 -17.26
CA ILE A 67 5.88 -8.80 -16.07
C ILE A 67 4.90 -8.81 -14.90
N LEU A 68 5.42 -8.89 -13.69
CA LEU A 68 4.63 -8.74 -12.47
C LEU A 68 4.89 -7.36 -11.88
N MET A 69 3.83 -6.67 -11.48
CA MET A 69 3.92 -5.35 -10.85
C MET A 69 3.29 -5.40 -9.47
N ASP A 70 3.91 -4.71 -8.51
CA ASP A 70 3.38 -4.54 -7.17
C ASP A 70 2.40 -3.35 -7.18
N VAL A 71 1.11 -3.59 -6.93
CA VAL A 71 0.03 -2.61 -7.12
C VAL A 71 -0.80 -2.43 -5.86
N THR A 72 -1.17 -1.20 -5.53
CA THR A 72 -2.08 -0.87 -4.44
C THR A 72 -3.30 -0.12 -4.98
N TYR A 73 -4.42 -0.27 -4.29
CA TYR A 73 -5.69 0.31 -4.67
C TYR A 73 -6.21 1.20 -3.56
N PHE A 74 -7.00 2.20 -3.92
CA PHE A 74 -7.87 2.88 -2.99
C PHE A 74 -9.30 2.52 -3.36
N ILE A 75 -9.98 1.84 -2.44
CA ILE A 75 -11.37 1.44 -2.59
C ILE A 75 -12.21 2.38 -1.73
N ASP A 76 -13.22 3.01 -2.33
CA ASP A 76 -14.09 3.92 -1.60
C ASP A 76 -15.18 3.18 -0.79
N LYS A 77 -15.96 3.93 -0.01
CA LYS A 77 -17.06 3.39 0.80
C LYS A 77 -18.16 2.68 0.01
N SER A 78 -18.26 2.91 -1.30
CA SER A 78 -19.21 2.22 -2.18
C SER A 78 -18.66 0.89 -2.71
N GLY A 79 -17.39 0.58 -2.42
CA GLY A 79 -16.69 -0.59 -2.91
C GLY A 79 -16.04 -0.39 -4.28
N GLN A 80 -16.02 0.84 -4.81
CA GLN A 80 -15.44 1.15 -6.12
C GLN A 80 -13.96 1.52 -6.00
N ILE A 81 -13.18 1.16 -7.02
CA ILE A 81 -11.77 1.57 -7.11
C ILE A 81 -11.72 3.06 -7.49
N ALA A 82 -11.35 3.91 -6.53
CA ALA A 82 -11.18 5.35 -6.76
C ALA A 82 -9.72 5.72 -7.11
N GLY A 83 -8.77 4.82 -6.81
CA GLY A 83 -7.36 5.03 -7.13
C GLY A 83 -6.62 3.71 -7.31
N ARG A 84 -5.59 3.73 -8.15
CA ARG A 84 -4.67 2.62 -8.38
C ARG A 84 -3.26 3.18 -8.50
N TYR A 85 -2.30 2.53 -7.87
CA TYR A 85 -0.90 2.87 -7.97
C TYR A 85 -0.06 1.61 -8.15
N ALA A 86 0.80 1.60 -9.16
CA ALA A 86 1.82 0.57 -9.33
C ALA A 86 3.15 1.09 -8.77
N LYS A 87 3.84 0.27 -8.00
CA LYS A 87 5.11 0.60 -7.34
C LYS A 87 6.16 1.01 -8.35
N LYS A 88 6.71 2.20 -8.15
CA LYS A 88 7.72 2.74 -9.05
C LYS A 88 9.09 2.12 -8.79
N ASN A 89 9.42 1.93 -7.51
CA ASN A 89 10.74 1.49 -7.10
C ASN A 89 10.71 0.12 -6.41
N PRO A 90 10.92 -0.97 -7.17
CA PRO A 90 11.01 -2.26 -6.53
C PRO A 90 12.20 -2.36 -5.57
N TRP A 91 11.96 -2.89 -4.37
CA TRP A 91 12.98 -3.19 -3.37
C TRP A 91 13.98 -4.22 -3.92
N HIS A 92 15.23 -4.18 -3.44
CA HIS A 92 16.31 -4.96 -4.04
C HIS A 92 16.04 -6.48 -4.18
N PRO A 93 15.43 -7.16 -3.18
CA PRO A 93 15.12 -8.58 -3.27
C PRO A 93 13.95 -8.93 -4.20
N GLU A 94 13.03 -8.00 -4.47
CA GLU A 94 11.88 -8.24 -5.34
C GLU A 94 12.17 -7.92 -6.83
N ARG A 95 13.19 -7.11 -7.13
CA ARG A 95 13.59 -6.74 -8.51
C ARG A 95 13.75 -7.92 -9.49
N PRO A 96 14.22 -9.12 -9.09
CA PRO A 96 14.28 -10.26 -10.01
C PRO A 96 12.90 -10.77 -10.44
N PHE A 97 11.85 -10.51 -9.66
CA PHE A 97 10.51 -11.06 -9.83
C PHE A 97 9.48 -10.02 -10.25
N THR A 98 9.71 -8.74 -9.94
CA THR A 98 8.78 -7.64 -10.21
C THR A 98 9.41 -6.52 -11.03
N SER A 99 8.57 -5.83 -11.79
CA SER A 99 8.91 -4.65 -12.58
C SER A 99 8.30 -3.40 -11.96
N GLY A 100 9.05 -2.30 -11.99
CA GLY A 100 8.61 -1.01 -11.48
C GLY A 100 7.94 -0.15 -12.56
N SER A 101 6.99 0.68 -12.16
CA SER A 101 6.30 1.68 -13.00
C SER A 101 7.14 2.96 -13.22
N LYS A 102 8.42 2.81 -13.61
CA LYS A 102 9.38 3.95 -13.67
C LYS A 102 8.90 5.16 -14.48
N HIS A 103 8.07 4.92 -15.48
CA HIS A 103 7.59 5.95 -16.41
C HIS A 103 6.21 6.54 -16.01
N ASP A 104 5.53 5.95 -15.03
CA ASP A 104 4.22 6.42 -14.62
C ASP A 104 4.36 7.62 -13.68
N ALA A 105 3.52 8.64 -13.84
CA ALA A 105 3.45 9.76 -12.91
C ALA A 105 2.89 9.31 -11.55
N HIS A 106 3.30 9.95 -10.46
CA HIS A 106 2.60 9.78 -9.18
C HIS A 106 1.32 10.61 -9.24
N VAL A 107 0.15 10.00 -9.16
CA VAL A 107 -1.13 10.72 -9.35
C VAL A 107 -1.90 10.80 -8.04
N ALA A 108 -2.29 12.01 -7.66
CA ALA A 108 -3.22 12.25 -6.56
C ALA A 108 -4.66 12.38 -7.08
N PHE A 109 -5.60 11.70 -6.45
CA PHE A 109 -7.00 11.61 -6.88
C PHE A 109 -7.96 12.12 -5.80
N ASN A 110 -9.15 12.57 -6.21
CA ASN A 110 -10.14 13.11 -5.28
C ASN A 110 -10.89 11.98 -4.57
N THR A 111 -11.07 12.12 -3.27
CA THR A 111 -11.89 11.23 -2.45
C THR A 111 -12.76 12.05 -1.49
N PRO A 112 -13.78 11.44 -0.86
CA PRO A 112 -14.55 12.11 0.20
C PRO A 112 -13.71 12.58 1.41
N LEU A 113 -12.49 12.05 1.57
CA LEU A 113 -11.54 12.43 2.63
C LEU A 113 -10.61 13.59 2.20
N GLY A 114 -10.80 14.11 0.98
CA GLY A 114 -9.90 15.03 0.32
C GLY A 114 -9.06 14.36 -0.77
N LYS A 115 -8.07 15.08 -1.30
CA LYS A 115 -7.21 14.55 -2.36
C LYS A 115 -6.17 13.58 -1.76
N VAL A 116 -6.12 12.35 -2.25
CA VAL A 116 -5.29 11.25 -1.73
C VAL A 116 -4.23 10.87 -2.76
N GLY A 117 -3.01 10.58 -2.29
CA GLY A 117 -1.96 9.93 -3.07
C GLY A 117 -1.60 8.55 -2.51
N LEU A 118 -1.13 7.64 -3.37
CA LEU A 118 -0.71 6.28 -2.99
C LEU A 118 0.77 6.09 -3.33
N LEU A 119 1.50 5.41 -2.44
CA LEU A 119 2.90 4.97 -2.60
C LEU A 119 3.06 3.56 -2.02
N ILE A 120 4.15 2.84 -2.30
CA ILE A 120 4.37 1.50 -1.72
C ILE A 120 5.78 1.37 -1.15
N CYS A 121 5.88 0.97 0.12
CA CYS A 121 7.10 0.52 0.81
C CYS A 121 8.37 1.33 0.46
N TRP A 122 9.19 0.83 -0.48
CA TRP A 122 10.48 1.42 -0.86
C TRP A 122 10.38 2.80 -1.52
N ASP A 123 9.20 3.20 -2.01
CA ASP A 123 8.96 4.58 -2.48
C ASP A 123 9.17 5.62 -1.37
N LEU A 124 9.11 5.20 -0.09
CA LEU A 124 9.47 6.04 1.07
C LEU A 124 10.86 6.67 0.96
N ALA A 125 11.81 5.98 0.32
CA ALA A 125 13.19 6.45 0.16
C ALA A 125 13.32 7.60 -0.86
N PHE A 126 12.27 7.93 -1.61
CA PHE A 126 12.29 8.88 -2.72
C PHE A 126 11.42 10.10 -2.40
N PRO A 127 11.99 11.19 -1.84
CA PRO A 127 11.22 12.37 -1.44
C PRO A 127 10.48 13.03 -2.61
N ASP A 128 10.99 12.86 -3.84
CA ASP A 128 10.36 13.41 -5.04
C ASP A 128 8.97 12.82 -5.29
N ALA A 129 8.74 11.56 -4.90
CA ALA A 129 7.42 10.94 -5.00
C ALA A 129 6.38 11.67 -4.12
N PHE A 130 6.77 12.08 -2.91
CA PHE A 130 5.93 12.88 -2.03
C PHE A 130 5.72 14.28 -2.57
N ARG A 131 6.78 14.92 -3.08
CA ARG A 131 6.69 16.28 -3.64
C ARG A 131 5.73 16.33 -4.82
N GLU A 132 5.77 15.34 -5.70
CA GLU A 132 4.86 15.25 -6.85
C GLU A 132 3.40 15.17 -6.38
N LEU A 133 3.08 14.30 -5.43
CA LEU A 133 1.73 14.18 -4.86
C LEU A 133 1.27 15.45 -4.13
N VAL A 134 2.14 16.05 -3.33
CA VAL A 134 1.86 17.30 -2.60
C VAL A 134 1.62 18.45 -3.59
N SER A 135 2.41 18.55 -4.66
CA SER A 135 2.25 19.58 -5.70
C SER A 135 0.91 19.50 -6.42
N GLN A 136 0.34 18.30 -6.50
CA GLN A 136 -1.01 18.06 -7.04
C GLN A 136 -2.13 18.38 -6.03
N GLY A 137 -1.77 18.75 -4.80
CA GLY A 137 -2.69 19.12 -3.73
C GLY A 137 -3.12 17.96 -2.84
N ALA A 138 -2.40 16.83 -2.84
CA ALA A 138 -2.68 15.72 -1.93
C ALA A 138 -2.67 16.21 -0.46
N LYS A 139 -3.72 15.86 0.27
CA LYS A 139 -3.89 16.12 1.71
C LYS A 139 -3.58 14.89 2.55
N ILE A 140 -3.70 13.72 1.94
CA ILE A 140 -3.41 12.42 2.54
C ILE A 140 -2.53 11.64 1.58
N ILE A 141 -1.46 11.03 2.09
CA ILE A 141 -0.64 10.08 1.34
C ILE A 141 -0.66 8.77 2.11
N VAL A 142 -1.10 7.70 1.45
CA VAL A 142 -1.13 6.36 2.03
C VAL A 142 0.02 5.54 1.47
N LEU A 143 0.81 4.95 2.36
CA LEU A 143 1.97 4.13 2.01
C LEU A 143 1.92 2.84 2.82
N PRO A 144 1.29 1.77 2.32
CA PRO A 144 1.38 0.45 2.93
C PRO A 144 2.81 -0.10 2.81
N PRO A 145 3.48 -0.42 3.93
CA PRO A 145 4.79 -1.04 3.90
C PRO A 145 4.71 -2.54 4.18
N PHE A 146 5.70 -3.29 3.70
CA PHE A 146 5.93 -4.68 4.11
C PHE A 146 7.39 -4.85 4.53
N TRP A 147 7.65 -4.65 5.83
CA TRP A 147 8.98 -4.83 6.43
C TRP A 147 9.01 -6.10 7.26
N THR A 148 9.97 -6.98 6.98
CA THR A 148 10.26 -8.12 7.85
C THR A 148 11.12 -7.66 9.03
N VAL A 149 10.85 -8.19 10.24
CA VAL A 149 11.55 -7.84 11.49
C VAL A 149 13.07 -8.08 11.40
N THR A 150 13.52 -8.94 10.48
CA THR A 150 14.94 -9.20 10.20
C THR A 150 15.69 -8.03 9.56
N SER A 151 15.00 -7.00 9.08
CA SER A 151 15.62 -5.76 8.57
C SER A 151 16.06 -4.77 9.65
N ARG A 152 15.79 -5.05 10.94
CA ARG A 152 16.38 -4.26 12.02
C ARG A 152 17.90 -4.43 12.00
N PRO A 153 18.71 -3.36 11.83
CA PRO A 153 20.12 -3.47 12.16
C PRO A 153 20.21 -3.95 13.60
N LYS A 154 21.02 -4.99 13.86
CA LYS A 154 21.30 -5.44 15.23
C LYS A 154 21.63 -4.19 16.04
N ARG A 155 20.87 -3.92 17.11
CA ARG A 155 21.22 -2.86 18.07
C ARG A 155 22.70 -3.07 18.40
N ARG A 156 23.57 -2.13 18.00
CA ARG A 156 24.93 -2.12 18.52
C ARG A 156 24.78 -2.03 20.04
N PRO A 157 25.44 -2.89 20.83
CA PRO A 157 25.42 -2.71 22.28
C PRO A 157 25.85 -1.27 22.57
N HIS A 158 25.06 -0.57 23.37
CA HIS A 158 25.47 0.72 23.92
C HIS A 158 26.66 0.45 24.84
N THR A 159 27.87 0.52 24.31
CA THR A 159 29.06 0.73 25.12
C THR A 159 29.13 2.22 25.38
N ASN A 160 28.67 2.65 26.55
CA ASN A 160 28.92 4.00 27.02
C ASN A 160 30.37 4.04 27.52
N PRO A 161 31.23 4.95 27.03
CA PRO A 161 32.53 5.21 27.65
C PRO A 161 32.37 5.88 29.03
#